data_AF-A0A3D1VHW8-F1
#
_entry.id   AF-A0A3D1VHW8-F1
#
_cell.length_a   1.000
_cell.length_b   1.000
_cell.length_c   1.000
_cell.angle_alpha   90.00
_cell.angle_beta   90.00
_cell.angle_gamma   90.00
#
_symmetry.space_group_name_H-M   'P 1'
#
loop_
_entity.id
_entity.type
_entity.pdbx_description
1 polymer ?
#
loop_
_entity_poly.entity_id
_entity_poly.type
_entity_poly.pdbx_seq_one_letter_code
_entity_poly.pdbx_strand_id
1 'polypeptide(L)' 'ELLTDAWEEGWNAFCHSMVDRYLGTVRKAYAENSTENNRRVFAHYLDCEAHLDVLHTLCQTWHMEK' A
#
# COMPACT_ATOMS: atom_id res chain seq x y z
N GLU A 1 -7.63 26.34 6.61
CA GLU A 1 -8.28 25.04 6.40
C GLU A 1 -8.49 24.66 4.92
N LEU A 2 -7.77 25.25 3.95
CA LEU A 2 -7.89 24.89 2.52
C LEU A 2 -6.86 23.87 2.02
N LEU A 3 -5.87 23.52 2.85
CA LEU A 3 -4.78 22.61 2.48
C LEU A 3 -5.10 21.14 2.78
N THR A 4 -6.14 20.86 3.58
CA THR A 4 -6.46 19.50 4.01
C THR A 4 -7.15 18.73 2.89
N ASP A 5 -8.19 19.31 2.29
CA ASP A 5 -9.09 18.58 1.39
C ASP A 5 -8.43 18.34 0.03
N ALA A 6 -7.80 19.36 -0.55
CA ALA A 6 -7.08 19.22 -1.83
C ALA A 6 -5.85 18.30 -1.71
N TRP A 7 -5.20 18.29 -0.55
CA TRP A 7 -4.10 17.36 -0.29
C TRP A 7 -4.62 15.93 -0.14
N GLU A 8 -5.71 15.72 0.60
CA GLU A 8 -6.31 14.41 0.80
C GLU A 8 -6.85 13.83 -0.52
N GLU A 9 -7.50 14.64 -1.35
CA GLU A 9 -7.92 14.24 -2.70
C GLU A 9 -6.71 13.84 -3.57
N GLY A 10 -5.65 14.65 -3.56
CA GLY A 10 -4.42 14.37 -4.31
C GLY A 10 -3.72 13.09 -3.83
N TRP A 11 -3.64 12.88 -2.51
CA TRP A 11 -3.09 11.69 -1.90
C TRP A 11 -3.89 10.44 -2.26
N ASN A 12 -5.22 10.51 -2.15
CA ASN A 12 -6.11 9.42 -2.55
C ASN A 12 -5.95 9.08 -4.03
N ALA A 13 -5.95 10.08 -4.91
CA ALA A 13 -5.76 9.89 -6.35
C ALA A 13 -4.41 9.22 -6.66
N PHE A 14 -3.33 9.67 -6.01
CA PHE A 14 -2.02 9.05 -6.11
C PHE A 14 -2.03 7.59 -5.66
N CYS A 15 -2.54 7.29 -4.46
CA CYS A 15 -2.58 5.93 -3.94
C CYS A 15 -3.36 5.00 -4.86
N HIS A 16 -4.54 5.45 -5.33
CA HIS A 16 -5.37 4.66 -6.23
C HIS A 16 -4.71 4.42 -7.59
N SER A 17 -3.93 5.38 -8.11
CA SER A 17 -3.12 5.17 -9.32
C SER A 17 -2.05 4.06 -9.17
N MET A 18 -1.68 3.73 -7.93
CA MET A 18 -0.64 2.76 -7.59
C MET A 18 -1.20 1.39 -7.15
N VAL A 19 -2.52 1.20 -7.13
CA VAL A 19 -3.21 -0.01 -6.64
C VAL A 19 -2.63 -1.30 -7.21
N ASP A 20 -2.50 -1.39 -8.53
CA ASP A 20 -2.03 -2.62 -9.18
C ASP A 20 -0.59 -2.97 -8.78
N ARG A 21 0.24 -1.95 -8.54
CA ARG A 21 1.62 -2.14 -8.11
C ARG A 21 1.68 -2.62 -6.66
N TYR A 22 0.97 -1.97 -5.75
CA TYR A 22 1.03 -2.31 -4.33
C TYR A 22 0.32 -3.62 -4.04
N LEU A 23 -0.94 -3.78 -4.44
CA LEU A 23 -1.69 -5.02 -4.22
C LEU A 23 -1.11 -6.18 -5.05
N GLY A 24 -0.53 -5.89 -6.21
CA GLY A 24 0.23 -6.86 -7.00
C GLY A 24 1.47 -7.38 -6.27
N THR A 25 2.22 -6.50 -5.58
CA THR A 25 3.37 -6.92 -4.75
C THR A 25 2.93 -7.81 -3.60
N VAL A 26 1.84 -7.46 -2.89
CA VAL A 26 1.26 -8.30 -1.83
C VAL A 26 0.88 -9.68 -2.40
N ARG A 27 0.14 -9.71 -3.52
CA ARG A 27 -0.28 -10.95 -4.18
C ARG A 27 0.92 -11.83 -4.56
N LYS A 28 1.98 -11.24 -5.11
CA LYS A 28 3.19 -11.97 -5.54
C LYS A 28 3.98 -12.56 -4.38
N ALA A 29 3.97 -11.90 -3.21
CA ALA A 29 4.69 -12.37 -2.03
C ALA A 29 4.04 -13.62 -1.39
N TYR A 30 2.73 -13.80 -1.59
CA TYR A 30 1.95 -14.91 -1.04
C TYR A 30 1.45 -15.93 -2.08
N ALA A 31 1.83 -15.76 -3.36
CA ALA A 31 1.52 -16.74 -4.39
C ALA A 31 2.28 -18.06 -4.15
N GLU A 32 1.70 -19.19 -4.59
CA GLU A 32 2.33 -20.53 -4.48
C GLU A 32 3.72 -20.58 -5.12
N ASN A 33 3.94 -19.82 -6.20
CA ASN A 33 5.22 -19.71 -6.90
C ASN A 33 6.07 -18.50 -6.45
N SER A 34 5.82 -17.94 -5.25
CA SER A 34 6.54 -16.76 -4.77
C SER A 34 8.04 -17.02 -4.64
N THR A 35 8.83 -16.11 -5.19
CA THR A 35 10.29 -16.09 -5.01
C THR A 35 10.67 -15.42 -3.69
N GLU A 36 11.92 -15.60 -3.27
CA GLU A 36 12.50 -14.86 -2.15
C GLU A 36 12.51 -13.35 -2.39
N ASN A 37 12.78 -12.92 -3.63
CA ASN A 37 12.77 -11.52 -3.98
C ASN A 37 11.37 -10.90 -3.82
N ASN A 38 10.30 -11.60 -4.19
CA ASN A 38 8.93 -11.11 -4.00
C ASN A 38 8.63 -10.85 -2.52
N ARG A 39 9.03 -11.76 -1.64
CA ARG A 39 8.85 -11.61 -0.18
C ARG A 39 9.66 -10.45 0.38
N ARG A 40 10.91 -10.27 -0.07
CA ARG A 40 11.76 -9.14 0.35
C ARG A 40 11.19 -7.79 -0.08
N VAL A 41 10.68 -7.68 -1.31
CA VAL A 41 10.04 -6.45 -1.78
C VAL A 41 8.80 -6.12 -0.96
N PHE A 42 7.97 -7.12 -0.65
CA PHE A 42 6.82 -6.90 0.24
C PHE A 42 7.24 -6.53 1.67
N ALA A 43 8.25 -7.21 2.25
CA ALA A 43 8.79 -6.86 3.56
C ALA A 43 9.30 -5.42 3.59
N HIS A 44 9.96 -4.96 2.53
CA HIS A 44 10.36 -3.56 2.40
C HIS A 44 9.17 -2.59 2.40
N TYR A 45 8.02 -2.96 1.81
CA TYR A 45 6.82 -2.11 1.86
C TYR A 45 6.26 -1.96 3.27
N LEU A 46 6.46 -2.97 4.14
CA LEU A 46 6.04 -2.91 5.54
C LEU A 46 7.03 -2.11 6.42
N ASP A 47 8.31 -2.12 6.06
CA ASP A 47 9.39 -1.48 6.82
C ASP A 47 9.60 0.00 6.45
N CYS A 48 9.09 0.42 5.29
CA CYS A 48 9.18 1.80 4.82
C CYS A 48 7.86 2.55 5.06
N GLU A 49 7.88 3.57 5.92
CA GLU A 49 6.70 4.38 6.28
C GLU A 49 5.91 4.86 5.05
N ALA A 50 6.60 5.40 4.03
CA ALA A 50 5.94 5.89 2.82
C ALA A 50 5.18 4.80 2.03
N HIS A 51 5.70 3.56 2.02
CA HIS A 51 5.01 2.44 1.39
C HIS A 51 3.85 1.95 2.25
N LEU A 52 4.05 1.93 3.56
CA LEU A 52 3.05 1.55 4.53
C LEU A 52 1.84 2.49 4.48
N ASP A 53 2.05 3.81 4.40
CA ASP A 53 0.98 4.81 4.28
C ASP A 53 0.12 4.61 3.03
N VAL A 54 0.73 4.26 1.89
CA VAL A 54 -0.02 3.91 0.68
C VAL A 54 -0.87 2.66 0.93
N LEU A 55 -0.31 1.63 1.57
CA LEU A 55 -1.07 0.42 1.90
C LEU A 55 -2.21 0.69 2.89
N HIS A 56 -2.03 1.54 3.90
CA HIS A 56 -3.11 1.94 4.81
C HIS A 56 -4.23 2.68 4.08
N THR A 57 -3.87 3.55 3.13
CA THR A 57 -4.85 4.28 2.32
C THR A 57 -5.65 3.33 1.42
N LEU A 58 -4.98 2.34 0.82
CA LEU A 58 -5.64 1.36 -0.06
C LEU A 58 -6.42 0.28 0.69
N CYS A 59 -5.98 -0.09 1.90
CA CYS A 59 -6.55 -1.14 2.73
C CYS A 59 -7.08 -0.54 4.04
N GLN A 60 -8.06 0.36 3.97
CA GLN A 60 -8.55 1.13 5.12
C GLN A 60 -9.05 0.28 6.31
N THR A 61 -9.46 -0.96 6.06
CA THR A 61 -9.89 -1.90 7.10
C THR A 61 -8.73 -2.61 7.80
N TRP A 62 -7.50 -2.44 7.33
CA TRP A 62 -6.32 -3.07 7.91
C TRP A 62 -6.00 -2.42 9.26
N HIS A 63 -5.89 -3.24 10.31
CA HIS A 63 -5.74 -2.81 11.71
C HIS A 63 -6.96 -2.10 12.34
N MET A 64 -8.11 -2.09 11.66
CA MET A 64 -9.35 -1.80 12.39
C MET A 64 -9.68 -3.01 13.28
N GLU A 65 -9.65 -2.80 14.59
CA GLU A 65 -10.24 -3.76 15.53
C GLU A 65 -11.73 -3.91 15.20
N LYS A 66 -12.22 -5.16 15.21
CA LYS A 66 -13.63 -5.48 14.96
C LYS A 66 -14.53 -5.00 16.10
#